data_AF-A0A9P6RJY3-F1
#
_entry.id   AF-A0A9P6RJY3-F1
#
_cell.length_a   1.000
_cell.length_b   1.000
_cell.length_c   1.000
_cell.angle_alpha   90.00
_cell.angle_beta   90.00
_cell.angle_gamma   90.00
#
_symmetry.space_group_name_H-M   'P 1'
#
loop_
_entity.id
_entity.type
_entity.pdbx_description
1 polymer ?
#
loop_
_entity_poly.entity_id
_entity_poly.type
_entity_poly.pdbx_seq_one_letter_code
_entity_poly.pdbx_strand_id
1 'polypeptide(L)'
;MFRALVRPASTIYRQAAIKASPAATVARMPLGLTFARTYASAGLARSDVEKRVLDILAGFNKVDSNKISLSANFSKDLGLDSLDTVEVVMAIEEEFSIEIPDKDADEIKSAAQAVDYISKRDDAH
;
A
#
# COMPACT_ATOMS: atom_id res chain seq x y z
N MET A 1 -52.42 -22.59 35.30
CA MET A 1 -51.43 -23.08 36.29
C MET A 1 -51.66 -24.58 36.49
N PHE A 2 -50.59 -25.34 36.75
CA PHE A 2 -50.49 -26.81 36.85
C PHE A 2 -50.37 -27.56 35.51
N ARG A 3 -49.46 -28.50 35.30
CA ARG A 3 -48.21 -28.91 35.95
C ARG A 3 -47.59 -29.91 34.94
N ALA A 4 -46.29 -29.78 34.69
CA ALA A 4 -45.52 -30.66 33.80
C ALA A 4 -45.55 -32.13 34.24
N LEU A 5 -45.07 -33.01 33.33
CA LEU A 5 -44.53 -34.39 33.46
C LEU A 5 -45.17 -35.23 32.33
N VAL A 6 -44.46 -35.85 31.39
CA VAL A 6 -43.38 -36.84 31.56
C VAL A 6 -42.63 -36.97 30.20
N ARG A 7 -41.29 -36.94 30.24
CA ARG A 7 -40.36 -37.50 29.21
C ARG A 7 -40.01 -38.96 29.63
N PRO A 8 -39.30 -39.83 28.87
CA PRO A 8 -38.72 -39.67 27.53
C PRO A 8 -38.91 -40.89 26.58
N ALA A 9 -38.53 -40.69 25.32
CA ALA A 9 -38.17 -41.75 24.38
C ALA A 9 -36.88 -42.45 24.84
N SER A 10 -36.89 -43.79 24.89
CA SER A 10 -35.71 -44.62 25.15
C SER A 10 -35.69 -45.81 24.19
N THR A 11 -35.22 -45.58 22.96
CA THR A 11 -34.77 -46.67 22.10
C THR A 11 -33.28 -46.89 22.36
N ILE A 12 -33.01 -47.86 23.22
CA ILE A 12 -31.68 -48.38 23.51
C ILE A 12 -31.28 -49.34 22.37
N TYR A 13 -30.27 -48.90 21.60
CA TYR A 13 -29.06 -49.64 21.26
C TYR A 13 -29.13 -51.14 20.97
N ARG A 14 -28.76 -51.52 19.74
CA ARG A 14 -28.13 -52.80 19.34
C ARG A 14 -27.83 -52.71 17.84
N GLN A 15 -26.68 -53.00 17.25
CA GLN A 15 -25.38 -53.56 17.64
C GLN A 15 -24.37 -53.00 16.63
N ALA A 16 -23.20 -52.53 17.06
CA ALA A 16 -21.94 -53.27 16.92
C ALA A 16 -21.78 -54.03 15.59
N ALA A 17 -21.04 -53.43 14.66
CA ALA A 17 -20.24 -54.17 13.69
C ALA A 17 -18.95 -53.38 13.43
N ILE A 18 -17.95 -53.69 14.26
CA ILE A 18 -16.57 -53.26 14.09
C ILE A 18 -16.06 -53.96 12.83
N LYS A 19 -16.09 -53.27 11.68
CA LYS A 19 -15.27 -53.63 10.54
C LYS A 19 -14.00 -52.80 10.60
N ALA A 20 -12.98 -53.40 11.18
CA ALA A 20 -11.60 -53.01 10.94
C ALA A 20 -11.32 -53.16 9.44
N SER A 21 -10.77 -52.12 8.82
CA SER A 21 -9.65 -52.32 7.92
C SER A 21 -8.79 -51.06 7.82
N PRO A 22 -7.47 -51.26 7.74
CA PRO A 22 -6.46 -50.23 7.91
C PRO A 22 -6.02 -49.67 6.55
N ALA A 23 -5.60 -48.41 6.56
CA ALA A 23 -4.56 -47.83 5.70
C ALA A 23 -4.87 -46.35 5.59
N ALA A 24 -4.52 -45.59 6.63
CA ALA A 24 -4.18 -44.20 6.43
C ALA A 24 -2.97 -44.19 5.49
N THR A 25 -3.20 -44.09 4.19
CA THR A 25 -2.19 -43.64 3.25
C THR A 25 -1.86 -42.21 3.68
N VAL A 26 -0.88 -42.08 4.56
CA VAL A 26 -0.20 -40.81 4.81
C VAL A 26 0.48 -40.50 3.49
N ALA A 27 -0.24 -39.80 2.63
CA ALA A 27 0.35 -39.12 1.50
C ALA A 27 1.46 -38.27 2.11
N ARG A 28 2.70 -38.67 1.86
CA ARG A 28 3.90 -37.88 2.16
C ARG A 28 3.68 -36.54 1.49
N MET A 29 3.23 -35.56 2.27
CA MET A 29 3.22 -34.17 1.87
C MET A 29 4.69 -33.86 1.54
N PRO A 30 5.04 -33.51 0.28
CA PRO A 30 6.40 -33.08 0.03
C PRO A 30 6.59 -31.84 0.88
N LEU A 31 7.54 -31.90 1.82
CA LEU A 31 8.00 -30.78 2.63
C LEU A 31 8.77 -29.77 1.76
N GLY A 32 8.28 -29.51 0.55
CA GLY A 32 8.76 -28.48 -0.35
C GLY A 32 7.93 -27.23 -0.15
N LEU A 33 7.93 -26.70 1.07
CA LEU A 33 7.49 -25.33 1.31
C LEU A 33 8.63 -24.43 0.80
N THR A 34 8.83 -24.39 -0.52
CA THR A 34 9.45 -23.22 -1.14
C THR A 34 8.48 -22.07 -0.91
N PHE A 35 8.63 -21.44 0.25
CA PHE A 35 8.29 -20.03 0.42
C PHE A 35 9.12 -19.30 -0.64
N ALA A 36 8.59 -19.20 -1.85
CA ALA A 36 9.03 -18.21 -2.80
C ALA A 36 8.80 -16.90 -2.08
N ARG A 37 9.87 -16.33 -1.53
CA ARG A 37 9.90 -14.93 -1.17
C ARG A 37 9.76 -14.19 -2.49
N THR A 38 8.52 -13.96 -2.90
CA THR A 38 8.21 -13.08 -4.01
C THR A 38 8.50 -11.68 -3.50
N TYR A 39 9.76 -11.27 -3.63
CA TYR A 39 10.10 -9.86 -3.62
C TYR A 39 9.44 -9.30 -4.87
N ALA A 40 8.25 -8.71 -4.71
CA ALA A 40 7.73 -7.81 -5.71
C ALA A 40 8.69 -6.62 -5.74
N SER A 41 9.75 -6.74 -6.54
CA SER A 41 10.49 -5.58 -7.03
C SER A 41 9.59 -4.93 -8.08
N ALA A 42 8.50 -4.32 -7.61
CA ALA A 42 7.78 -3.36 -8.40
C ALA A 42 8.65 -2.11 -8.36
N GLY A 43 9.41 -1.86 -9.43
CA GLY A 43 9.97 -0.51 -9.63
C GLY A 43 8.84 0.51 -9.51
N LEU A 44 9.14 1.67 -8.92
CA LEU A 44 8.15 2.73 -8.73
C LEU A 44 7.51 3.06 -10.08
N ALA A 45 6.24 2.70 -10.25
CA ALA A 45 5.50 3.11 -11.43
C ALA A 45 5.34 4.63 -11.39
N ARG A 46 5.45 5.31 -12.52
CA ARG A 46 5.25 6.77 -12.62
C ARG A 46 3.98 7.22 -11.90
N SER A 47 2.89 6.48 -12.03
CA SER A 47 1.63 6.77 -11.36
C SER A 47 1.69 6.72 -9.83
N ASP A 48 2.60 5.96 -9.25
CA ASP A 48 2.80 5.90 -7.80
C ASP A 48 3.63 7.11 -7.33
N VAL A 49 4.63 7.52 -8.11
CA VAL A 49 5.37 8.78 -7.88
C VAL A 49 4.41 9.97 -7.92
N GLU A 50 3.54 10.02 -8.93
CA GLU A 50 2.51 11.07 -9.07
C GLU A 50 1.62 11.15 -7.82
N LYS A 51 1.10 10.01 -7.35
CA LYS A 51 0.25 9.98 -6.14
C LYS A 51 0.99 10.49 -4.92
N ARG A 52 2.21 10.00 -4.67
CA ARG A 52 3.01 10.41 -3.51
C ARG A 52 3.33 11.90 -3.53
N VAL A 53 3.70 12.46 -4.68
CA VAL A 53 3.94 13.91 -4.82
C VAL A 53 2.67 14.71 -4.55
N LEU A 54 1.51 14.25 -5.04
CA LEU A 54 0.23 14.90 -4.76
C LEU A 54 -0.16 14.81 -3.27
N ASP A 55 0.11 13.67 -2.63
CA ASP A 55 -0.16 13.46 -1.20
C ASP A 55 0.70 14.37 -0.32
N ILE A 56 1.99 14.54 -0.66
CA ILE A 56 2.89 15.51 0.00
C ILE A 56 2.28 16.91 -0.10
N LEU A 57 1.93 17.36 -1.31
CA LEU A 57 1.34 18.69 -1.54
C LEU A 57 0.03 18.88 -0.77
N ALA A 58 -0.80 17.84 -0.65
CA ALA A 58 -2.05 17.89 0.10
C ALA A 58 -1.83 17.99 1.62
N GLY A 59 -0.67 17.56 2.12
CA GLY A 59 -0.28 17.70 3.52
C GLY A 59 0.16 19.12 3.93
N PHE A 60 0.51 19.97 2.96
CA PHE A 60 0.89 21.36 3.24
C PHE A 60 -0.34 22.22 3.50
N ASN A 61 -0.47 22.76 4.73
CA ASN A 61 -1.59 23.63 5.13
C ASN A 61 -1.75 24.92 4.29
N LYS A 62 -0.71 25.30 3.54
CA LYS A 62 -0.71 26.49 2.67
C LYS A 62 -1.34 26.23 1.30
N VAL A 63 -1.61 24.96 0.95
CA VAL A 63 -2.10 24.54 -0.36
C VAL A 63 -3.53 24.02 -0.27
N ASP A 64 -4.42 24.55 -1.11
CA ASP A 64 -5.78 24.02 -1.24
C ASP A 64 -5.75 22.71 -2.03
N SER A 65 -6.23 21.61 -1.46
CA SER A 65 -6.33 20.30 -2.11
C SER A 65 -7.14 20.33 -3.42
N ASN A 66 -8.07 21.28 -3.55
CA ASN A 66 -8.87 21.47 -4.77
C ASN A 66 -8.09 22.11 -5.94
N LYS A 67 -6.97 22.80 -5.66
CA LYS A 67 -6.12 23.43 -6.68
C LYS A 67 -4.92 22.57 -7.04
N ILE A 68 -4.67 21.50 -6.30
CA ILE A 68 -3.57 20.58 -6.56
C ILE A 68 -3.85 19.85 -7.88
N SER A 69 -2.96 20.04 -8.83
CA SER A 69 -2.96 19.35 -10.12
C SER A 69 -1.52 19.10 -10.54
N LEU A 70 -1.31 18.05 -11.33
CA LEU A 70 -0.02 17.74 -11.93
C LEU A 70 0.53 18.93 -12.74
N SER A 71 -0.34 19.67 -13.42
CA SER A 71 0.06 20.84 -14.22
C SER A 71 0.08 22.15 -13.42
N ALA A 72 -0.29 22.14 -12.14
CA ALA A 72 -0.31 23.34 -11.33
C ALA A 72 1.10 23.87 -11.08
N ASN A 73 1.27 25.17 -11.24
CA ASN A 73 2.50 25.88 -10.93
C ASN A 73 2.54 26.24 -9.43
N PHE A 74 3.66 25.95 -8.77
CA PHE A 74 3.80 26.18 -7.33
C PHE A 74 3.61 27.65 -6.95
N SER A 75 4.22 28.57 -7.69
CA SER A 75 4.09 30.00 -7.39
C SER A 75 2.80 30.62 -7.93
N LYS A 76 2.40 30.29 -9.17
CA LYS A 76 1.27 30.96 -9.83
C LYS A 76 -0.11 30.41 -9.46
N ASP A 77 -0.25 29.09 -9.33
CA ASP A 77 -1.55 28.45 -9.11
C ASP A 77 -1.78 28.14 -7.64
N LEU A 78 -0.75 27.62 -6.96
CA LEU A 78 -0.81 27.31 -5.53
C LEU A 78 -0.44 28.51 -4.65
N GLY A 79 0.16 29.55 -5.22
CA GLY A 79 0.51 30.77 -4.48
C GLY A 79 1.62 30.58 -3.44
N LEU A 80 2.48 29.57 -3.63
CA LEU A 80 3.60 29.30 -2.74
C LEU A 80 4.68 30.39 -2.88
N ASP A 81 5.19 30.86 -1.75
CA ASP A 81 6.34 31.76 -1.73
C ASP A 81 7.64 31.00 -2.07
N SER A 82 8.72 31.72 -2.40
CA SER A 82 10.01 31.11 -2.74
C SER A 82 10.56 30.19 -1.63
N LEU A 83 10.28 30.51 -0.36
CA LEU A 83 10.65 29.65 0.78
C LEU A 83 9.80 28.38 0.85
N ASP A 84 8.51 28.49 0.53
CA ASP A 84 7.58 27.36 0.58
C ASP A 84 7.89 26.35 -0.52
N THR A 85 8.33 26.80 -1.70
CA THR A 85 8.85 25.90 -2.74
C THR A 85 10.06 25.09 -2.28
N VAL A 86 10.96 25.68 -1.49
CA VAL A 86 12.12 24.95 -0.93
C VAL A 86 11.65 23.88 0.06
N GLU A 87 10.69 24.20 0.93
CA GLU A 87 10.10 23.21 1.86
C GLU A 87 9.45 22.02 1.13
N VAL A 88 8.70 22.29 0.07
CA VAL A 88 8.07 21.24 -0.75
C VAL A 88 9.12 20.36 -1.43
N VAL A 89 10.18 20.95 -2.00
CA VAL A 89 11.25 20.19 -2.65
C VAL A 89 11.98 19.31 -1.63
N MET A 90 12.33 19.84 -0.45
CA MET A 90 12.95 19.04 0.61
C MET A 90 12.07 17.87 1.08
N ALA A 91 10.75 18.08 1.18
CA ALA A 91 9.82 16.99 1.53
C ALA A 91 9.78 15.89 0.47
N ILE A 92 9.88 16.27 -0.82
CA ILE A 92 9.97 15.32 -1.94
C ILE A 92 11.32 14.58 -1.90
N GLU A 93 12.42 15.27 -1.63
CA GLU A 93 13.74 14.67 -1.48
C GLU A 93 13.77 13.61 -0.37
N GLU A 94 13.18 13.92 0.78
CA GLU A 94 13.10 13.00 1.92
C GLU A 94 12.21 11.79 1.63
N GLU A 95 11.04 11.98 0.99
CA GLU A 95 10.12 10.88 0.65
C GLU A 95 10.74 9.86 -0.32
N PHE A 96 11.48 10.33 -1.31
CA PHE A 96 12.11 9.47 -2.33
C PHE A 96 13.57 9.14 -2.03
N SER A 97 14.12 9.63 -0.91
CA SER A 97 15.53 9.50 -0.53
C SER A 97 16.49 9.90 -1.66
N ILE A 98 16.21 11.01 -2.33
CA ILE A 98 17.01 11.56 -3.44
C ILE A 98 17.62 12.91 -3.05
N GLU A 99 18.72 13.27 -3.71
CA GLU A 99 19.31 14.61 -3.63
C GLU A 99 19.08 15.36 -4.95
N ILE A 100 18.32 16.47 -4.90
CA ILE A 100 18.11 17.37 -6.04
C ILE A 100 19.01 18.60 -5.83
N PRO A 101 19.96 18.88 -6.73
CA PRO A 101 20.78 20.08 -6.60
C PRO A 101 19.91 21.34 -6.75
N ASP A 102 20.24 22.40 -6.01
CA ASP A 102 19.49 23.68 -6.03
C ASP A 102 19.20 24.20 -7.46
N LYS A 103 20.15 24.01 -8.39
CA LYS A 103 20.00 24.42 -9.79
C LYS A 103 18.83 23.73 -10.49
N ASP A 104 18.62 22.45 -10.20
CA ASP A 104 17.53 21.67 -10.78
C ASP A 104 16.22 21.96 -10.02
N ALA A 105 16.29 22.15 -8.69
CA ALA A 105 15.15 22.54 -7.87
C ALA A 105 14.52 23.87 -8.34
N ASP A 106 15.34 24.87 -8.70
CA ASP A 106 14.89 26.16 -9.25
C ASP A 106 14.18 26.03 -10.61
N GLU A 107 14.51 24.99 -11.39
CA GLU A 107 13.86 24.70 -12.67
C GLU A 107 12.51 23.98 -12.50
N ILE A 108 12.32 23.27 -11.39
CA ILE A 108 11.09 22.54 -11.06
C ILE A 108 10.04 23.51 -10.52
N LYS A 109 9.11 23.91 -11.39
CA LYS A 109 8.04 24.89 -11.05
C LYS A 109 6.65 24.27 -10.96
N SER A 110 6.53 22.97 -11.21
CA SER A 110 5.26 22.24 -11.22
C SER A 110 5.44 20.80 -10.76
N ALA A 111 4.36 20.20 -10.25
CA ALA A 111 4.35 18.82 -9.78
C ALA A 111 4.68 17.83 -10.91
N ALA A 112 4.22 18.07 -12.14
CA ALA A 112 4.55 17.24 -13.30
C ALA A 112 6.05 17.22 -13.60
N GLN A 113 6.72 18.37 -13.47
CA GLN A 113 8.18 18.44 -13.66
C GLN A 113 8.92 17.70 -12.55
N ALA A 114 8.46 17.79 -11.30
CA ALA A 114 9.02 17.02 -10.19
C ALA A 114 8.89 15.51 -10.44
N VAL A 115 7.69 15.06 -10.83
CA VAL A 115 7.43 13.65 -11.19
C VAL A 115 8.31 13.21 -12.36
N ASP A 116 8.44 14.02 -13.41
CA ASP A 116 9.29 13.73 -14.55
C ASP A 116 10.77 13.63 -14.17
N TYR A 117 11.21 14.46 -13.22
CA TYR A 117 12.58 14.42 -12.71
C TYR A 117 12.84 13.13 -11.93
N ILE A 118 11.94 12.79 -11.00
CA ILE A 118 12.03 11.59 -10.16
C ILE A 118 11.95 10.33 -11.04
N SER A 119 11.01 10.29 -11.99
CA SER A 119 10.79 9.11 -12.86
C SER A 119 11.97 8.83 -13.81
N LYS A 120 12.87 9.80 -14.03
CA LYS A 120 14.08 9.62 -14.84
C LYS A 120 15.27 9.08 -14.03
N ARG A 121 15.22 9.15 -12.71
CA ARG A 121 16.25 8.57 -11.84
C ARG A 121 15.84 7.16 -11.41
N ASP A 122 16.70 6.19 -11.68
CA ASP A 122 16.52 4.81 -11.25
C ASP A 122 16.78 4.61 -9.73
N ASP A 123 17.28 5.66 -9.05
CA ASP A 123 17.67 5.65 -7.63
C ASP A 123 16.52 5.92 -6.66
N ALA A 124 15.33 6.30 -7.17
CA ALA A 124 14.15 6.49 -6.33
C ALA A 124 13.67 5.12 -5.81
N HIS A 125 13.56 4.98 -4.48
CA HIS A 125 13.19 3.73 -3.80
C HIS A 125 12.07 3.94 -2.77
#